data_AF-A0AAW6LYM2-F1
#
_entry.id   AF-A0AAW6LYM2-F1
#
_cell.length_a   1.000
_cell.length_b   1.000
_cell.length_c   1.000
_cell.angle_alpha   90.00
_cell.angle_beta   90.00
_cell.angle_gamma   90.00
#
_symmetry.space_group_name_H-M   'P 1'
#
loop_
_entity.id
_entity.type
_entity.pdbx_description
1 polymer ?
#
loop_
_entity_poly.entity_id
_entity_poly.type
_entity_poly.pdbx_seq_one_letter_code
_entity_poly.pdbx_strand_id
1 'polypeptide(L)' 'MSNPTLNRYFKEVLGISPKQCFKALRFKTALKNYRANGSYDLYDELGYTDFSHFVKEAKNLANTTPSEL' A
#
# COMPACT_ATOMS: atom_id res chain seq x y z
N MET A 1 -7.18 18.96 12.83
CA MET A 1 -6.56 19.36 11.54
C MET A 1 -7.56 19.13 10.42
N SER A 2 -7.64 20.04 9.45
CA SER A 2 -8.48 19.85 8.26
C SER A 2 -7.73 19.03 7.18
N ASN A 3 -8.47 18.45 6.23
CA ASN A 3 -7.87 17.70 5.12
C ASN A 3 -6.81 18.49 4.32
N PRO A 4 -7.00 19.79 4.01
CA PRO A 4 -5.96 20.60 3.35
C PRO A 4 -4.70 20.76 4.20
N THR A 5 -4.85 21.01 5.51
CA THR A 5 -3.71 21.15 6.43
C THR A 5 -2.90 19.86 6.50
N LEU A 6 -3.59 18.70 6.60
CA LEU A 6 -2.93 17.40 6.62
C LEU A 6 -2.20 17.09 5.32
N ASN A 7 -2.82 17.41 4.17
CA ASN A 7 -2.17 17.24 2.87
C ASN A 7 -0.91 18.10 2.73
N ARG A 8 -0.97 19.36 3.16
CA ARG A 8 0.20 20.26 3.15
C ARG A 8 1.32 19.72 4.03
N TYR A 9 0.99 19.32 5.26
CA TYR A 9 1.97 18.74 6.19
C TYR A 9 2.68 17.52 5.61
N PHE A 10 1.94 16.56 5.05
CA PHE A 10 2.55 15.37 4.44
C PHE A 10 3.42 15.72 3.22
N LYS A 11 3.01 16.69 2.40
CA LYS A 11 3.83 17.17 1.28
C LYS A 11 5.11 17.87 1.76
N GLU A 12 5.04 18.68 2.79
CA GLU A 12 6.19 19.42 3.34
C GLU A 12 7.19 18.48 4.02
N VAL A 13 6.72 17.49 4.77
CA VAL A 13 7.58 16.59 5.56
C VAL A 13 8.06 15.38 4.76
N LEU A 14 7.21 14.81 3.91
CA LEU A 14 7.47 13.52 3.22
C LEU A 14 7.49 13.64 1.69
N GLY A 15 7.14 14.79 1.11
CA GLY A 15 7.05 14.97 -0.34
C GLY A 15 5.87 14.25 -1.01
N ILE A 16 5.00 13.60 -0.24
CA ILE A 16 3.87 12.79 -0.75
C ILE A 16 2.56 13.18 -0.07
N SER A 17 1.43 12.81 -0.66
CA SER A 17 0.12 12.97 -0.01
C SER A 17 -0.11 11.93 1.10
N PRO A 18 -1.00 12.19 2.07
CA PRO A 18 -1.41 11.19 3.05
C PRO A 18 -1.90 9.90 2.39
N LYS A 19 -2.68 10.01 1.30
CA LYS A 19 -3.17 8.86 0.53
C LYS A 19 -2.04 7.99 -0.02
N GLN A 20 -0.98 8.59 -0.53
CA GLN A 20 0.19 7.84 -1.02
C GLN A 20 0.93 7.15 0.13
N CYS A 21 1.09 7.83 1.27
CA CYS A 21 1.70 7.25 2.46
C CYS A 21 0.90 6.04 2.97
N PHE A 22 -0.43 6.17 3.10
CA PHE A 22 -1.29 5.06 3.52
C PHE A 22 -1.24 3.89 2.55
N LYS A 23 -1.21 4.14 1.23
CA LYS A 23 -1.01 3.07 0.23
C LYS A 23 0.30 2.33 0.43
N ALA A 24 1.41 3.05 0.64
CA ALA A 24 2.72 2.43 0.88
C ALA A 24 2.75 1.61 2.18
N LEU A 25 2.13 2.10 3.25
CA LEU A 25 2.02 1.38 4.54
C LEU A 25 1.16 0.11 4.42
N ARG A 26 0.01 0.21 3.72
CA ARG A 26 -0.85 -0.92 3.41
C ARG A 26 -0.08 -1.99 2.61
N PHE A 27 0.58 -1.57 1.53
CA PHE A 27 1.38 -2.46 0.69
C PHE A 27 2.49 -3.16 1.46
N LYS A 28 3.23 -2.43 2.30
CA LYS A 28 4.28 -3.01 3.15
C LYS A 28 3.73 -4.09 4.08
N THR A 29 2.55 -3.87 4.65
CA THR A 29 1.91 -4.83 5.55
C THR A 29 1.45 -6.08 4.79
N ALA A 30 0.77 -5.90 3.67
CA ALA A 30 0.32 -7.02 2.84
C ALA A 30 1.47 -7.82 2.23
N LEU A 31 2.57 -7.17 1.83
CA LEU A 31 3.76 -7.87 1.34
C LEU A 31 4.40 -8.74 2.43
N LYS A 32 4.42 -8.27 3.69
CA LYS A 32 4.91 -9.06 4.82
C LYS A 32 4.08 -10.31 5.03
N ASN A 33 2.75 -10.21 4.98
CA ASN A 33 1.86 -11.36 5.15
C ASN A 33 1.91 -12.31 3.95
N TYR A 34 1.96 -11.77 2.72
CA TYR A 34 2.15 -12.55 1.50
C TYR A 34 3.42 -13.40 1.57
N ARG A 35 4.54 -12.87 2.08
CA ARG A 35 5.78 -13.65 2.26
C ARG A 35 5.65 -14.78 3.29
N ALA A 36 4.73 -14.67 4.25
CA ALA A 36 4.49 -15.69 5.26
C ALA A 36 3.49 -16.77 4.79
N ASN A 37 2.43 -16.35 4.08
CA ASN A 37 1.26 -17.19 3.81
C ASN A 37 1.01 -17.45 2.31
N GLY A 38 1.82 -16.87 1.43
CA GLY A 38 1.60 -16.89 -0.01
C GLY A 38 0.34 -16.10 -0.40
N SER A 39 -0.30 -16.51 -1.49
CA SER A 39 -1.48 -15.83 -2.05
C SER A 39 -2.79 -16.09 -1.29
N TYR A 40 -2.78 -16.88 -0.21
CA TYR A 40 -3.98 -17.30 0.52
C TYR A 40 -4.39 -16.32 1.64
N ASP A 41 -4.00 -15.06 1.52
CA ASP A 41 -4.22 -14.04 2.54
C ASP A 41 -5.64 -13.45 2.48
N LEU A 42 -6.11 -12.89 3.60
CA LEU A 42 -7.39 -12.17 3.68
C LEU A 42 -7.20 -10.72 3.20
N TYR A 43 -7.20 -10.55 1.88
CA TYR A 43 -6.89 -9.27 1.25
C TYR A 43 -7.87 -8.14 1.59
N ASP A 44 -9.12 -8.47 1.90
CA ASP A 44 -10.13 -7.53 2.38
C ASP A 44 -9.79 -6.93 3.75
N GLU A 45 -9.30 -7.74 4.68
CA GLU A 45 -8.81 -7.28 5.98
C GLU A 45 -7.57 -6.37 5.86
N LEU A 46 -6.78 -6.57 4.80
CA LEU A 46 -5.64 -5.75 4.44
C LEU A 46 -6.02 -4.50 3.63
N GLY A 47 -7.32 -4.26 3.43
CA GLY A 47 -7.85 -3.10 2.73
C GLY A 47 -7.76 -3.18 1.21
N TYR A 48 -7.51 -4.36 0.63
CA TYR A 48 -7.64 -4.65 -0.80
C TYR A 48 -9.01 -5.24 -1.10
N THR A 49 -9.41 -5.26 -2.38
CA THR A 49 -10.66 -5.93 -2.77
C THR A 49 -10.45 -7.42 -3.03
N ASP A 50 -9.25 -7.77 -3.48
CA ASP A 50 -8.82 -9.12 -3.85
C ASP A 50 -7.29 -9.12 -4.07
N PHE A 51 -6.72 -10.29 -4.33
CA PHE A 51 -5.31 -10.45 -4.68
C PHE A 51 -4.88 -9.64 -5.91
N SER A 52 -5.76 -9.47 -6.91
CA SER A 52 -5.44 -8.71 -8.12
C SER A 52 -5.26 -7.22 -7.84
N HIS A 53 -6.02 -6.65 -6.91
CA HIS A 53 -5.83 -5.27 -6.44
C HIS A 53 -4.48 -5.13 -5.71
N PHE A 54 -4.08 -6.10 -4.90
CA PHE A 54 -2.75 -6.12 -4.29
C PHE A 54 -1.62 -6.18 -5.33
N VAL A 55 -1.72 -7.08 -6.32
CA VAL A 55 -0.73 -7.20 -7.41
C VAL A 55 -0.66 -5.90 -8.23
N LYS A 56 -1.79 -5.25 -8.52
CA LYS A 56 -1.82 -3.94 -9.20
C LYS A 56 -1.10 -2.87 -8.39
N GLU A 57 -1.26 -2.87 -7.07
CA GLU A 57 -0.55 -1.91 -6.22
C GLU A 57 0.95 -2.18 -6.17
N ALA A 58 1.38 -3.45 -6.12
CA ALA A 58 2.79 -3.80 -6.23
C ALA A 58 3.43 -3.27 -7.51
N LYS A 59 2.75 -3.45 -8.66
CA LYS A 59 3.19 -2.91 -9.94
C LYS A 59 3.26 -1.39 -9.94
N ASN A 60 2.29 -0.71 -9.34
CA ASN A 60 2.26 0.76 -9.28
C ASN A 60 3.34 1.35 -8.36
N LEU A 61 3.73 0.64 -7.29
CA LEU A 61 4.68 1.14 -6.30
C LEU A 61 6.13 0.68 -6.55
N ALA A 62 6.32 -0.53 -7.07
CA ALA A 62 7.62 -1.18 -7.21
C ALA A 62 7.95 -1.62 -8.65
N ASN A 63 7.04 -1.41 -9.61
CA ASN A 63 7.19 -1.83 -11.02
C ASN A 63 7.41 -3.34 -11.21
N THR A 64 6.99 -4.15 -10.24
CA THR A 64 7.18 -5.61 -10.24
C THR A 64 6.03 -6.29 -9.48
N THR A 65 5.97 -7.63 -9.53
CA THR A 65 4.94 -8.41 -8.85
C THR A 65 5.34 -8.77 -7.41
N PRO A 66 4.38 -9.06 -6.50
CA PRO A 66 4.70 -9.48 -5.13
C PRO A 66 5.60 -10.72 -5.05
N SER A 67 5.50 -11.64 -6.02
CA SER A 67 6.33 -12.85 -6.10
C SER A 67 7.79 -12.58 -6.45
N GLU A 68 8.09 -11.42 -7.04
CA GLU A 68 9.44 -11.00 -7.43
C GLU A 68 10.11 -10.12 -6.35
N LEU A 69 9.41 -9.80 -5.26
CA LEU A 69 9.84 -8.93 -4.16
C LEU A 69 10.25 -9.68 -2.90
#